data_AF-A0A2J6W636-F1
#
_entry.id   AF-A0A2J6W636-F1
#
_cell.length_a   1.000
_cell.length_b   1.000
_cell.length_c   1.000
_cell.angle_alpha   90.00
_cell.angle_beta   90.00
_cell.angle_gamma   90.00
#
_symmetry.space_group_name_H-M   'P 1'
#
loop_
_entity.id
_entity.type
_entity.pdbx_description
1 polymer ?
#
loop_
_entity_poly.entity_id
_entity_poly.type
_entity_poly.pdbx_seq_one_letter_code
_entity_poly.pdbx_strand_id
1 'polypeptide(L)' 'MIESLKNVANITITIEKLPEGFYLATSDDIQGLVAQGKTLDETIKIALDVVRHLSELSNKPINPQDIVYKIDI' A
#
# COMPACT_ATOMS: atom_id res chain seq x y z
N MET A 1 32.05 -5.01 -7.34
CA MET A 1 31.94 -4.22 -6.10
C MET A 1 30.45 -4.10 -5.84
N ILE A 2 30.02 -4.84 -4.83
CA ILE A 2 28.63 -5.21 -4.52
C ILE A 2 27.74 -3.96 -4.43
N GLU A 3 26.59 -3.99 -5.09
CA GLU A 3 25.49 -3.02 -4.94
C GLU A 3 24.96 -3.08 -3.51
N SER A 4 25.71 -2.48 -2.59
CA SER A 4 25.33 -2.46 -1.19
C SER A 4 24.39 -1.29 -0.94
N LEU A 5 23.11 -1.68 -0.85
CA LEU A 5 22.10 -1.10 0.03
C LEU A 5 21.50 0.21 -0.47
N LYS A 6 20.59 0.09 -1.46
CA LYS A 6 19.39 0.91 -1.38
C LYS A 6 18.70 0.54 -0.07
N ASN A 7 18.89 1.34 0.96
CA ASN A 7 18.07 1.31 2.15
C ASN A 7 16.70 1.88 1.75
N VAL A 8 15.93 1.12 0.96
CA VAL A 8 14.58 1.49 0.58
C VAL A 8 13.73 1.20 1.81
N ALA A 9 13.19 2.25 2.43
CA ALA A 9 12.13 2.06 3.41
C ALA A 9 10.94 1.46 2.64
N ASN A 10 10.82 0.14 2.63
CA ASN A 10 9.74 -0.55 1.95
C ASN A 10 8.45 -0.27 2.72
N ILE A 11 7.52 0.43 2.08
CA ILE A 11 6.20 0.66 2.63
C ILE A 11 5.34 -0.55 2.30
N THR A 12 4.82 -1.21 3.33
CA THR A 12 4.02 -2.41 3.17
C THR A 12 2.54 -2.05 3.15
N ILE A 13 1.87 -2.44 2.07
CA ILE A 13 0.40 -2.45 2.00
C ILE A 13 -0.05 -3.89 2.15
N THR A 14 -0.75 -4.17 3.24
CA THR A 14 -1.37 -5.48 3.50
C THR A 14 -2.74 -5.49 2.84
N ILE A 15 -3.02 -6.52 2.05
CA ILE A 15 -4.32 -6.76 1.43
C ILE A 15 -4.87 -8.07 1.96
N GLU A 16 -6.01 -8.02 2.63
CA GLU A 16 -6.72 -9.17 3.18
C GLU A 16 -8.01 -9.43 2.39
N LYS A 17 -8.31 -10.70 2.10
CA LYS A 17 -9.64 -11.08 1.62
C LYS A 17 -10.58 -11.31 2.78
N LEU A 18 -11.63 -10.49 2.82
CA LEU A 18 -12.67 -10.56 3.83
C LEU A 18 -13.65 -11.72 3.56
N PRO A 19 -14.28 -12.29 4.61
CA PRO A 19 -15.24 -13.38 4.46
C PRO A 19 -16.48 -12.99 3.65
N GLU A 20 -16.79 -11.69 3.55
CA GLU A 20 -17.88 -11.15 2.73
C GLU A 20 -17.53 -11.09 1.22
N GLY A 21 -16.31 -11.46 0.84
CA GLY A 21 -15.86 -11.53 -0.55
C GLY A 21 -15.22 -10.26 -1.09
N PHE A 22 -14.97 -9.26 -0.24
CA PHE A 22 -14.24 -8.04 -0.57
C PHE A 22 -12.75 -8.16 -0.21
N TYR A 23 -11.96 -7.22 -0.69
CA TYR A 23 -10.55 -7.07 -0.35
C TYR A 23 -10.36 -5.76 0.42
N LEU A 24 -9.61 -5.82 1.52
CA LEU A 24 -9.29 -4.69 2.39
C LEU A 24 -7.78 -4.43 2.35
N ALA A 25 -7.39 -3.21 1.99
CA ALA A 25 -6.02 -2.73 2.03
C ALA A 25 -5.79 -1.82 3.24
N THR A 26 -4.72 -2.10 4.00
CA THR A 26 -4.25 -1.32 5.15
C THR A 26 -2.71 -1.21 5.13
N SER A 27 -2.14 -0.31 5.92
CA SER A 27 -0.69 -0.20 6.09
C SER A 27 -0.34 0.34 7.47
N ASP A 28 0.65 -0.29 8.11
CA ASP A 28 1.25 0.21 9.35
C ASP A 28 2.23 1.37 9.08
N ASP A 29 2.73 1.48 7.85
CA ASP A 29 3.69 2.51 7.43
C ASP A 29 3.00 3.83 6.99
N ILE A 30 1.72 3.75 6.61
CA ILE A 30 0.92 4.89 6.14
C ILE A 30 -0.32 5.04 7.02
N GLN A 31 -0.22 5.95 7.99
CA GLN A 31 -1.34 6.27 8.86
C GLN A 31 -2.55 6.75 8.05
N GLY A 32 -3.71 6.14 8.30
CA GLY A 32 -4.97 6.48 7.64
C GLY A 32 -5.18 5.78 6.30
N LEU A 33 -4.26 4.92 5.85
CA LEU A 33 -4.48 4.09 4.67
C LEU A 33 -5.50 2.99 4.99
N VAL A 34 -6.72 3.18 4.49
CA VAL A 34 -7.75 2.15 4.44
C VAL A 34 -8.43 2.23 3.08
N ALA A 35 -8.46 1.13 2.34
CA ALA A 35 -9.12 1.05 1.05
C ALA A 35 -9.81 -0.31 0.89
N GLN A 36 -10.97 -0.36 0.23
CA GLN A 36 -11.72 -1.60 0.02
C GLN A 36 -12.25 -1.67 -1.41
N GLY A 37 -12.19 -2.86 -2.00
CA GLY A 37 -12.71 -3.13 -3.34
C GLY A 37 -13.28 -4.54 -3.47
N LYS A 38 -14.01 -4.79 -4.57
CA LYS A 38 -14.57 -6.12 -4.88
C LYS A 38 -13.53 -7.07 -5.45
N THR A 39 -12.45 -6.54 -6.03
CA THR A 39 -11.34 -7.31 -6.57
C THR A 39 -10.01 -6.83 -6.01
N LEU A 40 -8.98 -7.68 -6.12
CA LEU A 40 -7.62 -7.33 -5.74
C LEU A 40 -7.12 -6.09 -6.49
N ASP A 41 -7.25 -6.09 -7.82
CA ASP A 41 -6.78 -4.98 -8.68
C ASP A 41 -7.49 -3.65 -8.37
N GLU A 42 -8.80 -3.69 -8.13
CA GLU A 42 -9.56 -2.51 -7.73
C GLU A 42 -9.06 -1.97 -6.39
N THR A 43 -8.86 -2.86 -5.42
CA THR A 43 -8.39 -2.50 -4.08
C THR A 43 -6.99 -1.88 -4.11
N ILE A 44 -6.08 -2.42 -4.93
CA ILE A 44 -4.75 -1.85 -5.14
C ILE A 44 -4.85 -0.44 -5.75
N LYS A 45 -5.70 -0.24 -6.76
CA LYS A 45 -5.89 1.09 -7.37
C LYS A 45 -6.41 2.11 -6.37
N ILE A 46 -7.42 1.75 -5.59
CA ILE A 46 -7.97 2.62 -4.54
C ILE A 46 -6.90 2.92 -3.49
N ALA A 47 -6.15 1.90 -3.04
CA ALA A 47 -5.08 2.08 -2.07
C ALA A 47 -4.02 3.07 -2.59
N LEU A 48 -3.58 2.95 -3.85
CA LEU A 48 -2.62 3.87 -4.46
C LEU A 48 -3.14 5.32 -4.54
N ASP A 49 -4.42 5.52 -4.82
CA ASP A 49 -5.03 6.85 -4.81
C ASP A 49 -5.05 7.45 -3.39
N VAL A 50 -5.35 6.63 -2.38
CA VAL A 50 -5.28 7.05 -0.97
C VAL A 50 -3.84 7.34 -0.54
N VAL A 51 -2.87 6.50 -0.91
CA VAL A 51 -1.44 6.75 -0.64
C VAL A 51 -1.02 8.10 -1.21
N ARG A 52 -1.39 8.40 -2.46
CA ARG A 52 -1.10 9.69 -3.10
C ARG A 52 -1.65 10.84 -2.27
N HIS A 53 -2.93 10.79 -1.92
CA HIS A 53 -3.58 11.84 -1.14
C HIS A 53 -2.94 12.03 0.25
N LEU A 54 -2.65 10.95 0.97
CA LEU A 54 -2.02 11.01 2.30
C LEU A 54 -0.56 11.48 2.23
N SER A 55 0.17 11.12 1.17
CA SER A 55 1.55 11.56 0.94
C SER A 55 1.63 13.08 0.69
N GLU A 56 0.65 13.62 -0.02
CA GLU A 56 0.50 15.06 -0.26
C GLU A 56 0.19 15.81 1.04
N LEU A 57 -0.76 15.30 1.84
CA LEU A 57 -1.12 15.91 3.13
C LEU A 57 0.03 15.89 4.15
N SER A 58 0.84 14.84 4.14
CA SER A 58 1.98 14.69 5.07
C SER A 58 3.28 15.33 4.57
N ASN A 59 3.29 15.94 3.37
CA ASN A 59 4.49 16.45 2.69
C ASN A 59 5.64 15.42 2.61
N LYS A 60 5.31 14.13 2.56
CA LYS A 60 6.25 13.02 2.44
C LYS A 60 5.95 12.27 1.15
N PRO A 61 6.60 12.62 0.03
CA PRO A 61 6.33 11.94 -1.24
C PRO A 61 6.70 10.47 -1.13
N ILE A 62 5.78 9.61 -1.55
CA ILE A 62 5.95 8.16 -1.60
C ILE A 62 6.11 7.76 -3.06
N ASN A 63 7.22 7.11 -3.40
CA ASN A 63 7.39 6.54 -4.73
C ASN A 63 6.67 5.19 -4.81
N PRO A 64 5.79 4.96 -5.80
CA PRO A 64 5.12 3.67 -5.95
C PRO A 64 6.07 2.46 -6.06
N GLN A 65 7.32 2.66 -6.50
CA GLN A 65 8.33 1.60 -6.58
C GLN A 65 8.83 1.13 -5.20
N ASP A 66 8.60 1.93 -4.16
CA ASP A 66 8.98 1.62 -2.78
C ASP A 66 7.85 0.88 -2.03
N ILE A 67 6.72 0.64 -2.69
CA ILE A 67 5.55 -0.06 -2.13
C ILE A 67 5.68 -1.55 -2.37
N VAL A 68 5.55 -2.32 -1.30
CA VAL A 68 5.47 -3.78 -1.33
C VAL A 68 4.05 -4.20 -0.93
N TYR A 69 3.45 -5.08 -1.72
CA TYR A 69 2.13 -5.64 -1.42
C TYR A 69 2.29 -6.99 -0.72
N LYS A 70 1.74 -7.10 0.48
CA LYS A 70 1.56 -8.37 1.17
C LYS A 70 0.10 -8.79 1.01
N ILE A 71 -0.14 -9.87 0.28
CA ILE A 71 -1.49 -10.35 -0.01
C ILE A 71 -1.76 -11.59 0.82
N ASP A 72 -2.70 -11.47 1.76
CA ASP A 72 -3.18 -12.53 2.62
C ASP A 72 -4.59 -12.94 2.09
N ILE A 73 -4.64 -14.01 1.29
CA ILE A 73 -5.85 -14.54 0.60
C ILE A 73 -6.17 -15.97 0.99
#